data_AF-A0A832TBH7-F1
#
_entry.id   AF-A0A832TBH7-F1
#
_cell.length_a   1.000
_cell.length_b   1.000
_cell.length_c   1.000
_cell.angle_alpha   90.00
_cell.angle_beta   90.00
_cell.angle_gamma   90.00
#
_symmetry.space_group_name_H-M   'P 1'
#
loop_
_entity.id
_entity.type
_entity.pdbx_description
1 polymer ?
#
loop_
_entity_poly.entity_id
_entity_poly.type
_entity_poly.pdbx_seq_one_letter_code
_entity_poly.pdbx_strand_id
1 'polypeptide(L)'
;MPKKIIVPCEVAVKDVIPAIKALLAIKLSERGYSQKEIAEILDISIAEVNYLLKGKRGDEELKKILSKDSDFMDLLESFSRKIVNNEESTDPLSLCVLCSYARRKVLKQEQACPYDIT
;
A
#
# COMPACT_ATOMS: atom_id res chain seq x y z
N MET A 1 15.94 30.61 12.86
CA MET A 1 15.57 30.02 11.54
C MET A 1 14.11 29.60 11.60
N PRO A 2 13.31 29.81 10.54
CA PRO A 2 11.92 29.37 10.52
C PRO A 2 11.85 27.82 10.55
N LYS A 3 10.89 27.27 11.29
CA LYS A 3 10.63 25.82 11.31
C LYS A 3 9.90 25.42 10.03
N LYS A 4 10.31 24.30 9.41
CA LYS A 4 9.61 23.71 8.27
C LYS A 4 8.40 22.91 8.76
N ILE A 5 7.26 23.07 8.09
CA ILE A 5 6.09 22.22 8.28
C ILE A 5 6.29 20.94 7.45
N ILE A 6 5.97 19.80 8.05
CA ILE A 6 6.03 18.49 7.39
C ILE A 6 4.68 17.80 7.52
N VAL A 7 4.26 17.14 6.44
CA VAL A 7 3.03 16.34 6.41
C VAL A 7 3.41 14.94 5.93
N PRO A 8 3.66 13.97 6.85
CA PRO A 8 4.18 12.65 6.48
C PRO A 8 3.27 11.90 5.48
N CYS A 9 1.97 12.14 5.54
CA CYS A 9 1.01 11.57 4.59
C CYS A 9 1.21 12.08 3.15
N GLU A 10 1.57 13.34 2.95
CA GLU A 10 1.85 13.88 1.60
C GLU A 10 3.10 13.25 0.98
N VAL A 11 4.10 12.95 1.82
CA VAL A 11 5.28 12.20 1.40
C VAL A 11 4.88 10.75 1.05
N ALA A 12 4.06 10.13 1.91
CA ALA A 12 3.62 8.76 1.72
C ALA A 12 2.80 8.54 0.43
N VAL A 13 1.99 9.52 0.04
CA VAL A 13 1.19 9.47 -1.21
C VAL A 13 2.08 9.36 -2.45
N LYS A 14 3.29 9.94 -2.43
CA LYS A 14 4.21 9.91 -3.57
C LYS A 14 4.91 8.57 -3.73
N ASP A 15 5.29 7.94 -2.63
CA ASP A 15 6.24 6.82 -2.66
C ASP A 15 5.68 5.54 -2.02
N VAL A 16 5.12 5.65 -0.80
CA VAL A 16 4.73 4.48 0.02
C VAL A 16 3.41 3.87 -0.44
N ILE A 17 2.39 4.71 -0.67
CA ILE A 17 1.06 4.24 -1.09
C ILE A 17 1.11 3.54 -2.45
N PRO A 18 1.82 4.07 -3.48
CA PRO A 18 1.97 3.37 -4.76
C PRO A 18 2.64 1.99 -4.61
N ALA A 19 3.69 1.89 -3.78
CA ALA A 19 4.37 0.62 -3.52
C ALA A 19 3.43 -0.41 -2.85
N ILE A 20 2.61 0.02 -1.88
CA ILE A 20 1.62 -0.85 -1.23
C ILE A 20 0.55 -1.30 -2.24
N LYS A 21 0.00 -0.37 -3.05
CA LYS A 21 -0.97 -0.70 -4.10
C LYS A 21 -0.41 -1.70 -5.11
N ALA A 22 0.87 -1.58 -5.48
CA ALA A 22 1.52 -2.54 -6.36
C ALA A 22 1.59 -3.95 -5.76
N LEU A 23 1.99 -4.07 -4.49
CA LEU A 23 2.05 -5.36 -3.80
C LEU A 23 0.67 -5.99 -3.64
N LEU A 24 -0.36 -5.17 -3.36
CA LEU A 24 -1.76 -5.63 -3.35
C LEU A 24 -2.20 -6.11 -4.73
N ALA A 25 -1.92 -5.37 -5.80
CA ALA A 25 -2.29 -5.74 -7.16
C ALA A 25 -1.65 -7.07 -7.58
N ILE A 26 -0.36 -7.27 -7.28
CA ILE A 26 0.34 -8.54 -7.52
C ILE A 26 -0.35 -9.68 -6.79
N LYS A 27 -0.61 -9.52 -5.49
CA LYS A 27 -1.24 -10.55 -4.65
C LYS A 27 -2.67 -10.89 -5.07
N LEU A 28 -3.46 -9.90 -5.49
CA LEU A 28 -4.79 -10.13 -6.05
C LEU A 28 -4.72 -10.86 -7.39
N SER A 29 -3.76 -10.50 -8.25
CA SER A 29 -3.53 -11.19 -9.52
C SER A 29 -3.11 -12.64 -9.33
N GLU A 30 -2.27 -12.94 -8.34
CA GLU A 30 -1.87 -14.30 -7.96
C GLU A 30 -3.04 -15.16 -7.48
N ARG A 31 -4.10 -14.52 -6.99
CA ARG A 31 -5.37 -15.17 -6.59
C ARG A 31 -6.39 -15.29 -7.72
N GLY A 32 -6.04 -14.89 -8.94
CA GLY A 32 -6.89 -15.05 -10.12
C GLY A 32 -7.81 -13.87 -10.43
N TYR A 33 -7.70 -12.75 -9.72
CA TYR A 33 -8.46 -11.54 -10.06
C TYR A 33 -7.95 -10.94 -11.37
N SER A 34 -8.89 -10.54 -12.24
CA SER A 34 -8.61 -9.82 -13.47
C SER A 34 -8.12 -8.39 -13.20
N GLN A 35 -7.41 -7.80 -14.16
CA GLN A 35 -6.97 -6.40 -14.05
C GLN A 35 -8.15 -5.42 -13.87
N LYS A 36 -9.34 -5.78 -14.36
CA LYS A 36 -10.56 -4.98 -14.20
C LYS A 36 -11.05 -5.02 -12.75
N GLU A 37 -11.17 -6.21 -12.16
CA GLU A 37 -11.59 -6.35 -10.76
C GLU A 37 -10.59 -5.69 -9.80
N ILE A 38 -9.28 -5.83 -10.08
CA ILE A 38 -8.24 -5.16 -9.28
C ILE A 38 -8.36 -3.63 -9.38
N ALA A 39 -8.68 -3.10 -10.56
CA ALA A 39 -8.87 -1.66 -10.76
C ALA A 39 -10.06 -1.13 -9.96
N GLU A 40 -11.16 -1.88 -9.93
CA GLU A 40 -12.35 -1.58 -9.13
C GLU A 40 -12.05 -1.63 -7.63
N ILE A 41 -11.36 -2.67 -7.15
CA ILE A 41 -10.96 -2.83 -5.74
C ILE A 41 -10.04 -1.71 -5.26
N LEU A 42 -9.07 -1.31 -6.07
CA LEU A 42 -8.04 -0.35 -5.68
C LEU A 42 -8.40 1.11 -6.02
N ASP A 43 -9.57 1.32 -6.62
CA ASP A 43 -10.06 2.61 -7.14
C ASP A 43 -9.00 3.32 -8.01
N ILE A 44 -8.57 2.64 -9.06
CA ILE A 44 -7.58 3.12 -10.04
C ILE A 44 -7.95 2.70 -11.45
N SER A 45 -7.24 3.20 -12.45
CA SER A 45 -7.45 2.78 -13.85
C SER A 45 -6.87 1.38 -14.12
N ILE A 46 -7.47 0.64 -15.07
CA ILE A 46 -6.91 -0.64 -15.56
C ILE A 46 -5.49 -0.45 -16.12
N ALA A 47 -5.23 0.70 -16.77
CA ALA A 47 -3.91 1.04 -17.26
C ALA A 47 -2.88 1.17 -16.12
N GLU A 48 -3.29 1.71 -14.97
CA GLU A 48 -2.47 1.79 -13.77
C GLU A 48 -2.25 0.41 -13.14
N VAL A 49 -3.25 -0.49 -13.12
CA VAL A 49 -3.04 -1.88 -12.69
C VAL A 49 -1.99 -2.58 -13.55
N ASN A 50 -2.13 -2.51 -14.88
CA ASN A 50 -1.17 -3.07 -15.83
C ASN A 50 0.24 -2.52 -15.58
N TYR A 51 0.32 -1.23 -15.27
CA TYR A 51 1.56 -0.56 -14.93
C TYR A 51 2.18 -1.09 -13.62
N LEU A 52 1.38 -1.25 -12.56
CA LEU A 52 1.80 -1.80 -11.27
C LEU A 52 2.34 -3.23 -11.41
N LEU A 53 1.65 -4.08 -12.19
CA LEU A 53 2.04 -5.47 -12.44
C LEU A 53 3.32 -5.59 -13.28
N LYS A 54 3.55 -4.68 -14.24
CA LYS A 54 4.74 -4.69 -15.10
C LYS A 54 6.00 -4.08 -14.46
N GLY A 55 5.87 -3.43 -13.30
CA GLY A 55 7.01 -3.05 -12.46
C GLY A 55 7.81 -1.80 -12.86
N LYS A 56 7.34 -0.92 -13.74
CA LYS A 56 8.20 0.11 -14.38
C LYS A 56 8.39 1.48 -13.67
N ARG A 57 7.80 1.79 -12.50
CA ARG A 57 8.08 3.07 -11.78
C ARG A 57 9.07 2.84 -10.64
N GLY A 58 9.73 3.91 -10.21
CA GLY A 58 10.80 3.99 -9.19
C GLY A 58 10.47 3.44 -7.80
N ASP A 59 9.28 2.88 -7.59
CA ASP A 59 8.85 2.14 -6.40
C ASP A 59 9.38 0.70 -6.34
N GLU A 60 10.14 0.20 -7.33
CA GLU A 60 10.78 -1.12 -7.25
C GLU A 60 11.62 -1.33 -5.99
N GLU A 61 12.37 -0.32 -5.58
CA GLU A 61 13.22 -0.42 -4.39
C GLU A 61 12.37 -0.50 -3.12
N LEU A 62 11.35 0.36 -2.99
CA LEU A 62 10.43 0.34 -1.86
C LEU A 62 9.64 -0.97 -1.80
N LYS A 63 9.18 -1.50 -2.93
CA LYS A 63 8.54 -2.82 -2.99
C LYS A 63 9.49 -3.91 -2.49
N LYS A 64 10.75 -3.92 -2.95
CA LYS A 64 11.77 -4.88 -2.50
C LYS A 64 12.04 -4.77 -1.00
N ILE A 65 12.08 -3.56 -0.46
CA ILE A 65 12.26 -3.33 0.99
C ILE A 65 11.05 -3.86 1.77
N LEU A 66 9.83 -3.48 1.36
CA LEU A 66 8.59 -3.88 2.02
C LEU A 66 8.38 -5.41 1.96
N SER A 67 8.65 -6.03 0.81
CA SER A 67 8.51 -7.47 0.62
C SER A 67 9.49 -8.33 1.42
N LYS A 68 10.56 -7.74 1.96
CA LYS A 68 11.51 -8.43 2.85
C LYS A 68 11.07 -8.45 4.31
N ASP A 69 10.12 -7.60 4.69
CA ASP A 69 9.60 -7.54 6.06
C ASP A 69 8.42 -8.51 6.19
N SER A 70 8.60 -9.59 6.96
CA SER A 70 7.59 -10.65 7.12
C SER A 70 6.31 -10.12 7.74
N ASP A 71 6.43 -9.29 8.78
CA ASP A 71 5.29 -8.76 9.54
C ASP A 71 4.43 -7.85 8.65
N PHE A 72 5.07 -7.01 7.82
CA PHE A 72 4.38 -6.22 6.82
C PHE A 72 3.66 -7.10 5.80
N MET A 73 4.29 -8.17 5.33
CA MET A 73 3.69 -9.08 4.35
C MET A 73 2.53 -9.90 4.93
N ASP A 74 2.58 -10.24 6.22
CA ASP A 74 1.47 -10.87 6.95
C ASP A 74 0.31 -9.89 7.12
N LEU A 75 0.61 -8.63 7.45
CA LEU A 75 -0.39 -7.58 7.51
C LEU A 75 -1.05 -7.36 6.13
N LEU A 76 -0.25 -7.32 5.07
CA LEU A 76 -0.72 -7.20 3.68
C LEU A 76 -1.59 -8.40 3.29
N GLU A 77 -1.20 -9.62 3.69
CA GLU A 77 -1.98 -10.83 3.50
C GLU A 77 -3.34 -10.72 4.21
N SER A 78 -3.36 -10.33 5.48
CA SER A 78 -4.61 -10.14 6.23
C SER A 78 -5.51 -9.09 5.57
N PHE A 79 -4.93 -8.00 5.08
CA PHE A 79 -5.65 -6.93 4.40
C PHE A 79 -6.28 -7.44 3.11
N SER A 80 -5.50 -8.17 2.31
CA SER A 80 -5.97 -8.74 1.05
C SER A 80 -7.07 -9.79 1.24
N ARG A 81 -7.06 -10.56 2.35
CA ARG A 81 -8.17 -11.49 2.68
C ARG A 81 -9.45 -10.73 3.04
N LYS A 82 -9.34 -9.60 3.74
CA LYS A 82 -10.50 -8.74 4.03
C LYS A 82 -11.12 -8.20 2.74
N ILE A 83 -10.32 -7.86 1.74
CA ILE A 83 -10.82 -7.46 0.41
C ILE A 83 -11.65 -8.59 -0.21
N VAL A 84 -11.12 -9.82 -0.19
CA VAL A 84 -11.76 -11.00 -0.82
C VAL A 84 -13.05 -11.40 -0.09
N ASN A 85 -13.05 -11.35 1.24
CA ASN A 85 -14.14 -11.88 2.07
C ASN A 85 -15.27 -10.86 2.34
N ASN A 86 -15.14 -9.60 1.93
CA ASN A 86 -16.08 -8.53 2.26
C ASN A 86 -17.31 -8.46 1.33
N GLU A 87 -17.95 -9.59 1.04
CA GLU A 87 -19.21 -9.58 0.26
C GLU A 87 -20.37 -8.89 1.02
N GLU A 88 -20.29 -8.73 2.36
CA GLU A 88 -21.39 -8.21 3.19
C GLU A 88 -21.15 -6.85 3.88
N SER A 89 -19.91 -6.35 3.98
CA SER A 89 -19.64 -5.05 4.62
C SER A 89 -19.32 -3.95 3.61
N THR A 90 -20.10 -2.88 3.60
CA THR A 90 -19.89 -1.70 2.74
C THR A 90 -18.83 -0.73 3.26
N ASP A 91 -18.22 -1.01 4.40
CA ASP A 91 -17.26 -0.10 5.03
C ASP A 91 -15.94 -0.06 4.23
N PRO A 92 -15.42 1.13 3.90
CA PRO A 92 -14.19 1.26 3.15
C PRO A 92 -12.99 0.74 3.96
N LEU A 93 -12.19 -0.14 3.34
CA LEU A 93 -10.96 -0.64 3.93
C LEU A 93 -9.86 0.45 3.86
N SER A 94 -9.40 0.90 5.02
CA SER A 94 -8.36 1.93 5.10
C SER A 94 -6.95 1.34 4.93
N LEU A 95 -6.20 1.82 3.93
CA LEU A 95 -4.76 1.51 3.76
C LEU A 95 -3.87 2.11 4.86
N CYS A 96 -4.39 2.95 5.76
CA CYS A 96 -3.60 3.67 6.76
C CYS A 96 -2.79 2.72 7.66
N VAL A 97 -3.32 1.54 8.00
CA VAL A 97 -2.60 0.56 8.84
C VAL A 97 -1.31 0.09 8.14
N LEU A 98 -1.42 -0.32 6.88
CA LEU A 98 -0.27 -0.75 6.06
C LEU A 98 0.74 0.40 5.88
N CYS A 99 0.24 1.59 5.55
CA CYS A 99 1.08 2.75 5.31
C CYS A 99 1.82 3.19 6.58
N SER A 100 1.13 3.18 7.71
CA SER A 100 1.69 3.50 9.03
C SER A 100 2.77 2.51 9.45
N TYR A 101 2.52 1.21 9.25
CA TYR A 101 3.49 0.16 9.52
C TYR A 101 4.74 0.31 8.64
N ALA A 102 4.54 0.46 7.32
CA ALA A 102 5.60 0.67 6.34
C ALA A 102 6.51 1.85 6.73
N ARG A 103 5.94 3.03 7.01
CA ARG A 103 6.70 4.23 7.37
C ARG A 103 7.51 4.08 8.65
N ARG A 104 6.92 3.48 9.70
CA ARG A 104 7.52 3.42 11.05
C ARG A 104 8.51 2.28 11.21
N LYS A 105 8.12 1.07 10.81
CA LYS A 105 8.84 -0.16 11.16
C LYS A 105 9.82 -0.56 10.06
N VAL A 106 9.39 -0.44 8.80
CA VAL A 106 10.20 -0.85 7.66
C VAL A 106 11.13 0.27 7.20
N LEU A 107 10.56 1.44 6.85
CA LEU A 107 11.30 2.56 6.29
C LEU A 107 11.95 3.46 7.35
N LYS A 108 11.55 3.32 8.62
CA LYS A 108 12.08 4.06 9.77
C LYS A 108 12.20 5.57 9.51
N GLN A 109 11.16 6.16 8.91
CA GLN A 109 11.16 7.58 8.60
C GLN A 109 11.25 8.40 9.91
N GLU A 110 12.23 9.28 10.01
CA GLU A 110 12.46 10.14 11.19
C GLU A 110 11.26 11.03 11.53
N GLN A 111 10.43 11.30 10.52
CA GLN A 111 9.29 12.20 10.55
C GLN A 111 7.97 11.40 10.52
N ALA A 112 7.81 10.47 11.47
CA ALA A 112 6.60 9.65 11.56
C ALA A 112 5.36 10.51 11.89
N CYS A 113 4.19 10.09 11.41
CA CYS A 113 2.95 10.79 11.74
C CYS A 113 2.64 10.55 13.23
N PRO A 114 2.32 11.58 14.03
CA PRO A 114 1.98 11.39 15.45
C PRO A 114 0.72 10.54 15.67
N TYR A 115 -0.11 10.38 14.63
CA TYR A 115 -1.31 9.56 14.62
C TYR A 115 -1.12 8.22 13.92
N ASP A 116 0.13 7.86 13.61
CA ASP A 116 0.45 6.52 13.19
C ASP A 116 0.07 5.56 14.32
N ILE A 117 -1.00 4.77 14.10
CA ILE A 117 -1.73 3.94 15.08
C ILE A 117 -0.83 3.46 16.21
N THR A 118 -1.06 3.98 17.42
CA THR A 118 -0.36 3.62 18.67
C THR A 118 -0.42 2.13 18.96
#